data_AF-A0AB37H5M6-F1
#
_entry.id   AF-A0AB37H5M6-F1
#
_cell.length_a   1.000
_cell.length_b   1.000
_cell.length_c   1.000
_cell.angle_alpha   90.00
_cell.angle_beta   90.00
_cell.angle_gamma   90.00
#
_symmetry.space_group_name_H-M   'P 1'
#
loop_
_entity.id
_entity.type
_entity.pdbx_description
1 polymer ?
#
loop_
_entity_poly.entity_id
_entity_poly.type
_entity_poly.pdbx_seq_one_letter_code
_entity_poly.pdbx_strand_id
1 'polypeptide(L)'
;MTAKMTYNQFKKWLNESNGKQYDTDGYAAFQCFDYANAGWIELFGHSLKGEGAVNIPFDNNFKGEAVVYQNTPEFLAKTGDLVVFNNKYGGGYGHVAWVTSATLDYIWVQEQNWLGGGWTSGDIWHGTGWEKVTKRKHEYDFPMWFIRPNFKPENAKKESVEKSSPQSATKATAKKQPAAKKKMKKLSYIRDEVRGYRLPNRGYKPTSITLHNDAGSVGATAEAYHRGLVNAPLSRLEAGVAHSYISGNTVYQALPESRIAWHTANQNGNKNSYGIEICQSIGASDKMFLANEQAAFQEAARLLNKWGLKANRNTVRLHMEFSQTSCPHRSMKLHTGFDPVTQGVPSQAIKLKLKDYFIKQIRAYQAGKVPTATVSNKTSSASNTKSTVAGAWKRNSYGTWYMSEKARFTNGNAPIMVRTTGPFRSCPYAYDFQPGGWCDYTSVLLQDGHVWIEYKWKGTLYYLPIRTWNGAAPPNHVVGPLWGTIN
;
A
#
# COMPACT_ATOMS: atom_id res chain seq x y z
N MET A 1 -24.91 -12.71 17.27
CA MET A 1 -26.25 -12.84 16.65
C MET A 1 -26.10 -12.76 15.12
N THR A 2 -27.07 -13.21 14.31
CA THR A 2 -26.99 -13.01 12.84
C THR A 2 -27.73 -11.73 12.47
N ALA A 3 -27.13 -10.84 11.67
CA ALA A 3 -27.81 -9.63 11.22
C ALA A 3 -29.13 -9.95 10.50
N LYS A 4 -30.15 -9.13 10.71
CA LYS A 4 -31.49 -9.23 10.08
C LYS A 4 -31.43 -8.85 8.61
N MET A 5 -30.58 -7.88 8.25
CA MET A 5 -30.45 -7.34 6.89
C MET A 5 -29.18 -7.80 6.17
N THR A 6 -29.31 -7.99 4.86
CA THR A 6 -28.18 -8.11 3.94
C THR A 6 -27.48 -6.76 3.74
N TYR A 7 -26.27 -6.77 3.19
CA TYR A 7 -25.53 -5.55 2.89
C TYR A 7 -26.33 -4.61 1.97
N ASN A 8 -26.95 -5.14 0.93
CA ASN A 8 -27.73 -4.32 -0.01
C ASN A 8 -29.01 -3.74 0.63
N GLN A 9 -29.67 -4.49 1.51
CA GLN A 9 -30.83 -3.97 2.26
C GLN A 9 -30.44 -2.84 3.20
N PHE A 10 -29.34 -3.00 3.94
CA PHE A 10 -28.87 -1.96 4.84
C PHE A 10 -28.39 -0.71 4.10
N LYS A 11 -27.69 -0.88 2.97
CA LYS A 11 -27.31 0.23 2.09
C LYS A 11 -28.54 0.99 1.56
N LYS A 12 -29.62 0.28 1.23
CA LYS A 12 -30.89 0.89 0.82
C LYS A 12 -31.51 1.69 1.97
N TRP A 13 -31.58 1.10 3.17
CA TRP A 13 -32.07 1.79 4.38
C TRP A 13 -31.28 3.09 4.65
N LEU A 14 -29.94 3.05 4.56
CA LEU A 14 -29.10 4.24 4.68
C LEU A 14 -29.52 5.32 3.66
N ASN A 15 -29.68 4.98 2.39
CA ASN A 15 -30.09 6.00 1.40
C ASN A 15 -31.49 6.58 1.71
N GLU A 16 -32.41 5.75 2.19
CA GLU A 16 -33.78 6.15 2.55
C GLU A 16 -33.87 6.90 3.88
N SER A 17 -32.83 6.90 4.71
CA SER A 17 -32.80 7.64 5.98
C SER A 17 -32.49 9.13 5.81
N ASN A 18 -31.90 9.54 4.69
CA ASN A 18 -31.53 10.93 4.45
C ASN A 18 -32.77 11.83 4.46
N GLY A 19 -32.73 12.90 5.25
CA GLY A 19 -33.84 13.84 5.42
C GLY A 19 -34.90 13.42 6.44
N LYS A 20 -34.71 12.32 7.18
CA LYS A 20 -35.57 11.90 8.30
C LYS A 20 -34.96 12.28 9.66
N GLN A 21 -35.75 12.17 10.71
CA GLN A 21 -35.30 12.33 12.10
C GLN A 21 -35.50 11.00 12.83
N TYR A 22 -34.54 10.67 13.70
CA TYR A 22 -34.56 9.46 14.50
C TYR A 22 -34.33 9.85 15.95
N ASP A 23 -35.24 9.42 16.82
CA ASP A 23 -35.17 9.52 18.28
C ASP A 23 -35.49 8.11 18.79
N THR A 24 -34.51 7.46 19.42
CA THR A 24 -34.59 6.04 19.76
C THR A 24 -34.72 5.78 21.26
N ASP A 25 -34.39 6.77 22.08
CA ASP A 25 -34.43 6.66 23.55
C ASP A 25 -35.28 7.76 24.22
N GLY A 26 -35.79 8.73 23.46
CA GLY A 26 -36.55 9.87 23.95
C GLY A 26 -35.69 10.93 24.64
N TYR A 27 -34.37 10.76 24.70
CA TYR A 27 -33.48 11.62 25.47
C TYR A 27 -32.68 12.56 24.59
N ALA A 28 -32.82 13.86 24.84
CA ALA A 28 -32.25 14.93 24.04
C ALA A 28 -32.65 14.85 22.54
N ALA A 29 -33.87 14.36 22.26
CA ALA A 29 -34.49 14.36 20.94
C ALA A 29 -33.67 13.69 19.83
N PHE A 30 -33.07 14.45 18.90
CA PHE A 30 -32.50 13.91 17.67
C PHE A 30 -30.97 13.89 17.69
N GLN A 31 -30.35 13.03 18.49
CA GLN A 31 -28.90 12.98 18.64
C GLN A 31 -28.20 12.13 17.56
N CYS A 32 -26.87 12.22 17.50
CA CYS A 32 -26.06 11.36 16.64
C CYS A 32 -26.15 9.89 17.06
N PHE A 33 -26.23 9.65 18.38
CA PHE A 33 -26.37 8.31 18.96
C PHE A 33 -27.71 7.67 18.56
N ASP A 34 -28.81 8.42 18.53
CA ASP A 34 -30.11 7.92 18.06
C ASP A 34 -30.05 7.40 16.65
N TYR A 35 -29.42 8.14 15.75
CA TYR A 35 -29.29 7.71 14.37
C TYR A 35 -28.38 6.48 14.23
N ALA A 36 -27.33 6.37 15.04
CA ALA A 36 -26.53 5.15 15.12
C ALA A 36 -27.38 3.95 15.58
N ASN A 37 -28.16 4.13 16.65
CA ASN A 37 -29.06 3.11 17.19
C ASN A 37 -30.16 2.72 16.20
N ALA A 38 -30.74 3.66 15.47
CA ALA A 38 -31.76 3.37 14.46
C ALA A 38 -31.24 2.34 13.43
N GLY A 39 -30.02 2.54 12.91
CA GLY A 39 -29.40 1.57 12.00
C GLY A 39 -29.00 0.26 12.69
N TRP A 40 -28.53 0.33 13.94
CA TRP A 40 -28.10 -0.85 14.68
C TRP A 40 -29.27 -1.76 15.07
N ILE A 41 -30.40 -1.20 15.48
CA ILE A 41 -31.64 -1.92 15.79
C ILE A 41 -32.19 -2.62 14.55
N GLU A 42 -32.12 -1.97 13.38
CA GLU A 42 -32.50 -2.59 12.11
C GLU A 42 -31.63 -3.79 11.75
N LEU A 43 -30.34 -3.73 12.08
CA LEU A 43 -29.40 -4.83 11.84
C LEU A 43 -29.52 -5.96 12.88
N PHE A 44 -29.64 -5.64 14.16
CA PHE A 44 -29.45 -6.62 15.25
C PHE A 44 -30.60 -6.66 16.26
N GLY A 45 -31.52 -5.70 16.25
CA GLY A 45 -32.72 -5.70 17.10
C GLY A 45 -32.50 -5.27 18.54
N HIS A 46 -31.36 -4.65 18.85
CA HIS A 46 -31.07 -4.05 20.16
C HIS A 46 -30.25 -2.78 19.96
N SER A 47 -30.18 -1.93 20.99
CA SER A 47 -29.40 -0.69 20.98
C SER A 47 -27.92 -0.93 21.31
N LEU A 48 -27.08 0.03 20.92
CA LEU A 48 -25.70 0.20 21.36
C LEU A 48 -25.68 0.83 22.76
N LYS A 49 -24.58 0.59 23.49
CA LYS A 49 -24.31 1.13 24.83
C LYS A 49 -23.21 2.19 24.79
N GLY A 50 -23.24 3.11 25.73
CA GLY A 50 -22.20 4.11 25.96
C GLY A 50 -22.78 5.39 26.54
N GLU A 51 -22.04 6.05 27.43
CA GLU A 51 -22.41 7.38 27.96
C GLU A 51 -22.35 8.46 26.86
N GLY A 52 -21.40 8.31 25.93
CA GLY A 52 -21.33 9.09 24.68
C GLY A 52 -20.92 8.21 23.50
N ALA A 53 -20.96 8.79 22.30
CA ALA A 53 -20.58 8.12 21.07
C ALA A 53 -19.16 7.51 21.13
N VAL A 54 -18.20 8.21 21.77
CA VAL A 54 -16.81 7.76 21.91
C VAL A 54 -16.67 6.43 22.67
N ASN A 55 -17.65 6.08 23.50
CA ASN A 55 -17.64 4.86 24.31
C ASN A 55 -18.11 3.61 23.54
N ILE A 56 -18.81 3.78 22.42
CA ILE A 56 -19.42 2.69 21.65
C ILE A 56 -18.43 1.55 21.35
N PRO A 57 -17.16 1.79 20.93
CA PRO A 57 -16.21 0.71 20.62
C PRO A 57 -15.82 -0.15 21.83
N PHE A 58 -16.03 0.34 23.05
CA PHE A 58 -15.50 -0.25 24.29
C PHE A 58 -16.59 -0.82 25.18
N ASP A 59 -17.77 -0.20 25.20
CA ASP A 59 -18.87 -0.58 26.10
C ASP A 59 -19.79 -1.66 25.49
N ASN A 60 -19.54 -2.05 24.24
CA ASN A 60 -20.31 -3.04 23.50
C ASN A 60 -19.49 -4.29 23.19
N ASN A 61 -20.13 -5.46 23.28
CA ASN A 61 -19.55 -6.71 22.84
C ASN A 61 -19.98 -7.04 21.41
N PHE A 62 -19.10 -6.77 20.44
CA PHE A 62 -19.40 -7.00 19.02
C PHE A 62 -19.17 -8.45 18.56
N LYS A 63 -18.84 -9.39 19.45
CA LYS A 63 -18.48 -10.76 19.07
C LYS A 63 -19.61 -11.43 18.28
N GLY A 64 -19.33 -11.71 17.00
CA GLY A 64 -20.27 -12.33 16.08
C GLY A 64 -21.22 -11.36 15.38
N GLU A 65 -21.30 -10.10 15.79
CA GLU A 65 -22.17 -9.07 15.19
C GLU A 65 -21.39 -8.09 14.33
N ALA A 66 -20.18 -7.71 14.73
CA ALA A 66 -19.35 -6.79 13.97
C ALA A 66 -17.87 -7.01 14.23
N VAL A 67 -17.05 -6.33 13.44
CA VAL A 67 -15.62 -6.19 13.69
C VAL A 67 -15.30 -4.73 13.95
N VAL A 68 -14.67 -4.45 15.09
CA VAL A 68 -14.21 -3.10 15.46
C VAL A 68 -12.81 -2.88 14.88
N TYR A 69 -12.62 -1.74 14.24
CA TYR A 69 -11.35 -1.31 13.71
C TYR A 69 -10.99 0.04 14.33
N GLN A 70 -9.76 0.17 14.80
CA GLN A 70 -9.20 1.48 15.08
C GLN A 70 -8.78 2.13 13.76
N ASN A 71 -9.15 3.39 13.59
CA ASN A 71 -8.70 4.20 12.48
C ASN A 71 -7.18 4.27 12.51
N THR A 72 -6.61 4.09 11.34
CA THR A 72 -5.18 4.21 11.06
C THR A 72 -5.06 4.95 9.72
N PRO A 73 -3.97 5.68 9.42
CA PRO A 73 -3.88 6.56 8.23
C PRO A 73 -4.27 5.93 6.90
N GLU A 74 -4.27 4.61 6.85
CA GLU A 74 -4.52 3.86 5.62
C GLU A 74 -5.78 2.94 5.74
N PHE A 75 -6.58 3.12 6.80
CA PHE A 75 -7.81 2.34 7.07
C PHE A 75 -8.90 2.89 6.16
N LEU A 76 -9.34 2.08 5.20
CA LEU A 76 -10.45 2.43 4.34
C LEU A 76 -11.76 1.95 4.96
N ALA A 77 -12.57 2.92 5.38
CA ALA A 77 -13.94 2.66 5.80
C ALA A 77 -14.75 2.13 4.62
N LYS A 78 -15.76 1.32 4.88
CA LYS A 78 -16.69 0.81 3.86
C LYS A 78 -18.06 1.40 4.10
N THR A 79 -18.83 1.47 3.03
CA THR A 79 -20.28 1.72 3.14
C THR A 79 -20.87 0.75 4.16
N GLY A 80 -21.67 1.27 5.08
CA GLY A 80 -22.25 0.48 6.18
C GLY A 80 -21.34 0.26 7.38
N ASP A 81 -20.13 0.83 7.42
CA ASP A 81 -19.37 0.96 8.68
C ASP A 81 -20.00 2.06 9.53
N LEU A 82 -20.09 1.84 10.84
CA LEU A 82 -20.41 2.88 11.82
C LEU A 82 -19.10 3.54 12.26
N VAL A 83 -18.91 4.81 11.92
CA VAL A 83 -17.74 5.59 12.35
C VAL A 83 -18.00 6.24 13.71
N VAL A 84 -17.01 6.19 14.59
CA VAL A 84 -17.01 6.82 15.91
C VAL A 84 -15.84 7.80 15.98
N PHE A 85 -16.15 9.09 16.04
CA PHE A 85 -15.23 10.20 16.20
C PHE A 85 -14.81 10.34 17.67
N ASN A 86 -13.58 10.79 17.92
CA ASN A 86 -13.03 10.93 19.28
C ASN A 86 -13.65 12.07 20.10
N ASN A 87 -13.20 12.20 21.34
CA ASN A 87 -13.62 13.20 22.31
C ASN A 87 -13.33 14.67 21.95
N LYS A 88 -12.62 14.98 20.84
CA LYS A 88 -12.53 16.35 20.33
C LYS A 88 -13.88 16.85 19.77
N TYR A 89 -14.81 15.93 19.49
CA TYR A 89 -16.13 16.19 18.94
C TYR A 89 -17.23 16.06 20.02
N GLY A 90 -18.38 16.68 19.75
CA GLY A 90 -19.57 16.54 20.61
C GLY A 90 -19.36 16.98 22.05
N GLY A 91 -18.52 18.00 22.29
CA GLY A 91 -18.25 18.51 23.64
C GLY A 91 -17.54 17.53 24.58
N GLY A 92 -16.86 16.51 24.05
CA GLY A 92 -16.21 15.46 24.84
C GLY A 92 -16.85 14.09 24.68
N TYR A 93 -18.13 14.02 24.31
CA TYR A 93 -18.88 12.78 24.14
C TYR A 93 -18.58 12.05 22.83
N GLY A 94 -17.84 12.69 21.92
CA GLY A 94 -17.57 12.19 20.58
C GLY A 94 -18.74 12.39 19.62
N HIS A 95 -18.64 11.79 18.44
CA HIS A 95 -19.70 11.81 17.44
C HIS A 95 -19.77 10.45 16.74
N VAL A 96 -20.93 10.08 16.19
CA VAL A 96 -21.12 8.79 15.51
C VAL A 96 -21.96 8.96 14.25
N ALA A 97 -21.60 8.23 13.19
CA ALA A 97 -22.26 8.34 11.89
C ALA A 97 -22.15 7.04 11.07
N TRP A 98 -23.01 6.88 10.07
CA TRP A 98 -22.94 5.74 9.14
C TRP A 98 -22.22 6.11 7.85
N VAL A 99 -21.17 5.39 7.51
CA VAL A 99 -20.38 5.61 6.29
C VAL A 99 -21.20 5.21 5.07
N THR A 100 -21.35 6.13 4.11
CA THR A 100 -22.02 5.89 2.82
C THR A 100 -21.03 5.64 1.70
N SER A 101 -19.84 6.23 1.76
CA SER A 101 -18.69 5.93 0.92
C SER A 101 -17.41 6.49 1.56
N ALA A 102 -16.24 6.03 1.14
CA ALA A 102 -14.98 6.52 1.68
C ALA A 102 -13.88 6.51 0.62
N THR A 103 -12.94 7.44 0.78
CA THR A 103 -11.58 7.38 0.23
C THR A 103 -10.62 7.15 1.40
N LEU A 104 -9.30 7.25 1.20
CA LEU A 104 -8.36 7.25 2.34
C LEU A 104 -8.25 8.63 3.01
N ASP A 105 -8.67 9.70 2.32
CA ASP A 105 -8.52 11.07 2.81
C ASP A 105 -9.78 11.55 3.53
N TYR A 106 -10.95 11.04 3.13
CA TYR A 106 -12.23 11.43 3.69
C TYR A 106 -13.28 10.33 3.61
N ILE A 107 -14.25 10.41 4.53
CA ILE A 107 -15.48 9.63 4.55
C ILE A 107 -16.67 10.51 4.18
N TRP A 108 -17.56 9.98 3.36
CA TRP A 108 -18.91 10.49 3.27
C TRP A 108 -19.79 9.69 4.21
N VAL A 109 -20.47 10.39 5.12
CA VAL A 109 -21.34 9.78 6.11
C VAL A 109 -22.76 10.30 5.95
N GLN A 110 -23.72 9.53 6.45
CA GLN A 110 -24.98 10.09 6.92
C GLN A 110 -24.92 10.18 8.43
N GLU A 111 -25.40 11.31 8.95
CA GLU A 111 -25.34 11.62 10.38
C GLU A 111 -26.45 12.58 10.76
N GLN A 112 -26.72 12.62 12.07
CA GLN A 112 -27.67 13.52 12.70
C GLN A 112 -26.94 14.31 13.81
N ASN A 113 -27.43 15.50 14.13
CA ASN A 113 -26.87 16.38 15.14
C ASN A 113 -25.39 16.79 14.98
N TRP A 114 -24.94 17.05 13.74
CA TRP A 114 -23.62 17.63 13.50
C TRP A 114 -23.61 19.15 13.69
N LEU A 115 -24.73 19.83 13.39
CA LEU A 115 -24.86 21.28 13.50
C LEU A 115 -25.36 21.73 14.88
N GLY A 116 -25.55 20.79 15.82
CA GLY A 116 -26.08 21.07 17.15
C GLY A 116 -27.59 21.30 17.16
N GLY A 117 -28.32 20.92 16.10
CA GLY A 117 -29.76 21.11 15.99
C GLY A 117 -30.61 19.94 16.48
N GLY A 118 -30.00 18.95 17.14
CA GLY A 118 -30.66 17.73 17.61
C GLY A 118 -31.65 17.97 18.76
N TRP A 119 -31.36 18.93 19.64
CA TRP A 119 -32.26 19.38 20.71
C TRP A 119 -32.17 20.90 20.86
N THR A 120 -33.28 21.59 20.61
CA THR A 120 -33.33 23.06 20.62
C THR A 120 -34.51 23.63 21.40
N SER A 121 -35.46 22.80 21.83
CA SER A 121 -36.65 23.24 22.56
C SER A 121 -37.25 22.10 23.39
N GLY A 122 -37.94 22.44 24.49
CA GLY A 122 -38.60 21.49 25.38
C GLY A 122 -37.68 20.91 26.46
N ASP A 123 -38.22 20.04 27.31
CA ASP A 123 -37.43 19.33 28.31
C ASP A 123 -36.51 18.29 27.66
N ILE A 124 -35.56 17.74 28.43
CA ILE A 124 -34.58 16.80 27.90
C ILE A 124 -35.16 15.41 27.57
N TRP A 125 -36.33 15.04 28.08
CA TRP A 125 -36.94 13.72 27.86
C TRP A 125 -38.04 13.71 26.78
N HIS A 126 -38.52 14.89 26.38
CA HIS A 126 -39.57 15.02 25.36
C HIS A 126 -39.37 16.26 24.48
N GLY A 127 -38.12 16.71 24.40
CA GLY A 127 -37.75 17.89 23.62
C GLY A 127 -37.84 17.66 22.12
N THR A 128 -37.49 18.69 21.36
CA THR A 128 -37.45 18.62 19.91
C THR A 128 -36.24 19.35 19.35
N GLY A 129 -35.86 19.01 18.14
CA GLY A 129 -34.80 19.64 17.36
C GLY A 129 -35.17 19.71 15.88
N TRP A 130 -34.50 20.57 15.14
CA TRP A 130 -34.75 20.75 13.71
C TRP A 130 -33.81 19.91 12.84
N GLU A 131 -32.70 19.40 13.39
CA GLU A 131 -31.68 18.72 12.59
C GLU A 131 -32.16 17.34 12.15
N LYS A 132 -32.07 17.11 10.83
CA LYS A 132 -32.39 15.86 10.16
C LYS A 132 -31.11 15.12 9.82
N VAL A 133 -31.23 13.83 9.53
CA VAL A 133 -30.14 13.07 8.94
C VAL A 133 -29.73 13.72 7.62
N THR A 134 -28.46 14.07 7.50
CA THR A 134 -27.90 14.65 6.28
C THR A 134 -26.60 13.97 5.91
N LYS A 135 -26.26 14.05 4.63
CA LYS A 135 -25.00 13.55 4.12
C LYS A 135 -23.91 14.61 4.26
N ARG A 136 -22.79 14.28 4.89
CA ARG A 136 -21.61 15.18 4.98
C ARG A 136 -20.30 14.46 4.71
N LYS A 137 -19.28 15.26 4.42
CA LYS A 137 -17.91 14.82 4.17
C LYS A 137 -17.07 15.16 5.40
N HIS A 138 -16.40 14.16 5.96
CA HIS A 138 -15.43 14.32 7.04
C HIS A 138 -14.08 13.78 6.65
N GLU A 139 -13.02 14.39 7.15
CA GLU A 139 -11.68 13.81 7.10
C GLU A 139 -11.56 12.68 8.13
N TYR A 140 -10.58 11.81 7.94
CA TYR A 140 -10.19 10.85 8.97
C TYR A 140 -9.43 11.58 10.09
N ASP A 141 -9.84 11.40 11.35
CA ASP A 141 -9.12 11.93 12.52
C ASP A 141 -8.55 10.80 13.39
N PHE A 142 -7.61 11.13 14.27
CA PHE A 142 -6.95 10.20 15.18
C PHE A 142 -7.06 10.68 16.64
N PRO A 143 -7.52 9.81 17.56
CA PRO A 143 -8.05 8.45 17.30
C PRO A 143 -9.46 8.49 16.69
N MET A 144 -9.90 7.42 16.05
CA MET A 144 -11.26 7.25 15.53
C MET A 144 -11.50 5.74 15.42
N TRP A 145 -12.74 5.28 15.44
CA TRP A 145 -13.05 3.85 15.33
C TRP A 145 -14.12 3.60 14.27
N PHE A 146 -14.12 2.40 13.73
CA PHE A 146 -15.08 1.95 12.73
C PHE A 146 -15.59 0.57 13.09
N ILE A 147 -16.90 0.43 13.19
CA ILE A 147 -17.55 -0.82 13.54
C ILE A 147 -18.23 -1.34 12.29
N ARG A 148 -17.73 -2.46 11.77
CA ARG A 148 -18.23 -3.08 10.53
C ARG A 148 -19.20 -4.21 10.85
N PRO A 149 -20.51 -4.05 10.60
CA PRO A 149 -21.49 -5.11 10.82
C PRO A 149 -21.20 -6.35 9.96
N ASN A 150 -21.41 -7.53 10.55
CA ASN A 150 -21.46 -8.80 9.85
C ASN A 150 -22.87 -8.97 9.26
N PHE A 151 -23.07 -8.47 8.05
CA PHE A 151 -24.36 -8.55 7.37
C PHE A 151 -24.83 -9.98 7.10
N LYS A 152 -26.15 -10.14 6.97
CA LYS A 152 -26.76 -11.40 6.55
C LYS A 152 -26.19 -11.83 5.19
N PRO A 153 -25.76 -13.10 5.03
CA PRO A 153 -25.27 -13.59 3.74
C PRO A 153 -26.32 -13.47 2.65
N GLU A 154 -25.91 -13.01 1.46
CA GLU A 154 -26.75 -12.99 0.27
C GLU A 154 -26.67 -14.38 -0.40
N ASN A 155 -27.78 -15.12 -0.42
CA ASN A 155 -27.84 -16.42 -1.10
C ASN A 155 -27.82 -16.22 -2.62
N ALA A 156 -26.85 -16.84 -3.30
CA ALA A 156 -26.64 -16.69 -4.74
C ALA A 156 -27.55 -17.59 -5.59
N LYS A 157 -28.27 -17.00 -6.55
CA LYS A 157 -28.65 -17.59 -7.85
C LYS A 157 -28.35 -16.60 -8.98
N LYS A 158 -27.74 -17.10 -10.07
CA LYS A 158 -27.71 -16.55 -11.45
C LYS A 158 -29.13 -16.67 -12.06
N GLU A 159 -29.63 -15.94 -13.05
CA GLU A 159 -29.18 -14.93 -14.03
C GLU A 159 -30.48 -14.35 -14.65
N SER A 160 -30.56 -13.05 -14.96
CA SER A 160 -31.15 -12.53 -16.22
C SER A 160 -30.96 -11.02 -16.32
N VAL A 161 -30.32 -10.58 -17.40
CA VAL A 161 -30.84 -9.41 -18.12
C VAL A 161 -32.15 -9.92 -18.71
N GLU A 162 -33.36 -9.55 -18.29
CA GLU A 162 -33.88 -8.65 -17.26
C GLU A 162 -34.95 -9.40 -16.43
N LYS A 163 -35.28 -8.87 -15.24
CA LYS A 163 -36.42 -9.18 -14.35
C LYS A 163 -36.84 -10.66 -14.19
N SER A 164 -37.01 -11.01 -12.91
CA SER A 164 -37.81 -12.11 -12.35
C SER A 164 -37.22 -13.53 -12.30
N SER A 165 -37.08 -14.01 -11.05
CA SER A 165 -37.17 -15.39 -10.49
C SER A 165 -36.39 -16.54 -11.13
N PRO A 166 -35.72 -17.41 -10.32
CA PRO A 166 -36.36 -18.73 -10.08
C PRO A 166 -36.03 -19.44 -8.73
N GLN A 167 -37.04 -20.10 -8.15
CA GLN A 167 -36.97 -21.33 -7.31
C GLN A 167 -36.28 -22.49 -8.08
N SER A 168 -35.79 -23.62 -7.57
CA SER A 168 -35.37 -24.18 -6.28
C SER A 168 -34.62 -25.51 -6.62
N ALA A 169 -33.94 -26.12 -5.64
CA ALA A 169 -33.45 -27.53 -5.57
C ALA A 169 -32.34 -27.99 -6.57
N THR A 170 -31.34 -28.82 -6.24
CA THR A 170 -31.09 -29.72 -5.09
C THR A 170 -29.57 -29.98 -4.96
N LYS A 171 -29.09 -30.13 -3.72
CA LYS A 171 -27.71 -30.55 -3.38
C LYS A 171 -27.45 -32.00 -3.80
N ALA A 172 -26.26 -32.26 -4.35
CA ALA A 172 -25.55 -33.52 -4.14
C ALA A 172 -24.05 -33.24 -3.91
N THR A 173 -23.55 -33.82 -2.83
CA THR A 173 -22.20 -33.72 -2.26
C THR A 173 -21.11 -34.28 -3.17
N ALA A 174 -20.06 -33.50 -3.47
CA ALA A 174 -18.79 -34.05 -3.97
C ALA A 174 -17.58 -33.15 -3.63
N LYS A 175 -16.46 -33.82 -3.35
CA LYS A 175 -15.18 -33.36 -2.80
C LYS A 175 -14.63 -32.05 -3.38
N LYS A 176 -14.02 -31.24 -2.50
CA LYS A 176 -13.21 -30.03 -2.79
C LYS A 176 -12.24 -30.29 -3.96
N GLN A 177 -12.48 -29.65 -5.11
CA GLN A 177 -11.50 -29.52 -6.19
C GLN A 177 -10.64 -28.25 -6.01
N PRO A 178 -9.38 -28.23 -6.51
CA PRO A 178 -8.49 -27.09 -6.39
C PRO A 178 -8.97 -25.91 -7.24
N ALA A 179 -8.79 -24.68 -6.74
CA ALA A 179 -9.11 -23.46 -7.47
C ALA A 179 -8.43 -23.43 -8.86
N ALA A 180 -9.21 -23.12 -9.91
CA ALA A 180 -8.71 -23.03 -11.28
C ALA A 180 -7.54 -22.03 -11.39
N LYS A 181 -6.43 -22.47 -11.99
CA LYS A 181 -5.24 -21.62 -12.23
C LYS A 181 -5.60 -20.49 -13.20
N LYS A 182 -5.49 -19.22 -12.77
CA LYS A 182 -5.54 -18.06 -13.69
C LYS A 182 -4.47 -18.24 -14.78
N LYS A 183 -4.87 -18.21 -16.06
CA LYS A 183 -3.96 -18.35 -17.21
C LYS A 183 -3.33 -16.99 -17.57
N MET A 184 -2.05 -17.00 -17.96
CA MET A 184 -1.35 -15.82 -18.47
C MET A 184 -2.05 -15.29 -19.72
N LYS A 185 -2.07 -13.97 -19.89
CA LYS A 185 -2.66 -13.38 -21.10
C LYS A 185 -1.74 -13.63 -22.29
N LYS A 186 -2.30 -13.83 -23.48
CA LYS A 186 -1.52 -13.80 -24.72
C LYS A 186 -1.20 -12.34 -25.05
N LEU A 187 0.08 -11.98 -25.09
CA LEU A 187 0.52 -10.65 -25.51
C LEU A 187 0.64 -10.61 -27.04
N SER A 188 0.15 -9.52 -27.64
CA SER A 188 0.29 -9.21 -29.06
C SER A 188 1.48 -8.28 -29.26
N TYR A 189 2.30 -8.53 -30.28
CA TYR A 189 3.55 -7.78 -30.50
C TYR A 189 3.51 -7.01 -31.81
N ILE A 190 3.74 -5.71 -31.73
CA ILE A 190 4.08 -4.85 -32.87
C ILE A 190 5.59 -4.64 -32.81
N ARG A 191 6.35 -5.29 -33.69
CA ARG A 191 7.82 -5.12 -33.77
C ARG A 191 8.14 -4.32 -35.02
N ASP A 192 8.18 -3.02 -34.85
CA ASP A 192 8.36 -2.07 -35.95
C ASP A 192 9.31 -0.96 -35.47
N GLU A 193 10.59 -1.07 -35.84
CA GLU A 193 11.62 -0.16 -35.34
C GLU A 193 11.37 1.27 -35.85
N VAL A 194 11.59 2.26 -34.99
CA VAL A 194 11.53 3.68 -35.39
C VAL A 194 12.51 3.98 -36.53
N ARG A 195 12.05 4.71 -37.55
CA ARG A 195 12.80 4.95 -38.79
C ARG A 195 13.54 6.30 -38.81
N GLY A 196 13.11 7.27 -38.01
CA GLY A 196 13.66 8.63 -38.04
C GLY A 196 15.10 8.74 -37.55
N TYR A 197 15.59 7.77 -36.78
CA TYR A 197 16.99 7.68 -36.40
C TYR A 197 17.35 6.27 -35.94
N ARG A 198 18.48 5.77 -36.42
CA ARG A 198 19.00 4.44 -36.06
C ARG A 198 19.93 4.55 -34.85
N LEU A 199 19.41 4.29 -33.65
CA LEU A 199 20.23 4.35 -32.44
C LEU A 199 21.39 3.33 -32.47
N PRO A 200 22.50 3.60 -31.75
CA PRO A 200 23.62 2.66 -31.67
C PRO A 200 23.25 1.29 -31.11
N ASN A 201 23.97 0.26 -31.55
CA ASN A 201 23.91 -1.05 -30.91
C ASN A 201 24.60 -1.00 -29.54
N ARG A 202 24.03 -1.66 -28.54
CA ARG A 202 24.61 -1.80 -27.20
C ARG A 202 25.86 -2.68 -27.20
N GLY A 203 25.87 -3.72 -28.03
CA GLY A 203 26.96 -4.72 -28.11
C GLY A 203 26.82 -5.89 -27.13
N TYR A 204 25.83 -5.89 -26.24
CA TYR A 204 25.52 -6.96 -25.29
C TYR A 204 24.04 -6.96 -24.93
N LYS A 205 23.59 -8.03 -24.26
CA LYS A 205 22.22 -8.12 -23.73
C LYS A 205 22.00 -7.03 -22.68
N PRO A 206 20.79 -6.43 -22.56
CA PRO A 206 20.49 -5.52 -21.45
C PRO A 206 20.81 -6.15 -20.10
N THR A 207 21.34 -5.37 -19.16
CA THR A 207 21.68 -5.84 -17.81
C THR A 207 20.55 -5.62 -16.80
N SER A 208 19.58 -4.79 -17.16
CA SER A 208 18.39 -4.51 -16.36
C SER A 208 17.22 -4.05 -17.23
N ILE A 209 16.04 -3.96 -16.63
CA ILE A 209 14.83 -3.34 -17.18
C ILE A 209 14.50 -2.12 -16.31
N THR A 210 14.28 -0.98 -16.95
CA THR A 210 13.71 0.21 -16.29
C THR A 210 12.23 0.29 -16.65
N LEU A 211 11.37 0.23 -15.64
CA LEU A 211 9.92 0.36 -15.80
C LEU A 211 9.52 1.82 -15.62
N HIS A 212 8.86 2.36 -16.65
CA HIS A 212 8.43 3.75 -16.75
C HIS A 212 6.92 3.87 -16.73
N ASN A 213 6.43 5.08 -16.48
CA ASN A 213 5.06 5.46 -16.75
C ASN A 213 5.11 6.54 -17.83
N ASP A 214 4.30 6.38 -18.86
CA ASP A 214 4.41 7.17 -20.08
C ASP A 214 4.04 8.65 -19.92
N ALA A 215 3.41 9.00 -18.78
CA ALA A 215 2.77 10.29 -18.54
C ALA A 215 1.76 10.66 -19.65
N GLY A 216 1.22 9.64 -20.31
CA GLY A 216 0.31 9.76 -21.45
C GLY A 216 -1.14 9.66 -21.00
N SER A 217 -2.02 10.31 -21.76
CA SER A 217 -3.47 10.29 -21.51
C SER A 217 -4.08 8.91 -21.72
N VAL A 218 -5.38 8.75 -21.45
CA VAL A 218 -6.11 7.50 -21.73
C VAL A 218 -6.04 7.10 -23.21
N GLY A 219 -5.78 8.02 -24.14
CA GLY A 219 -5.60 7.74 -25.56
C GLY A 219 -4.20 7.26 -25.96
N ALA A 220 -3.22 7.33 -25.06
CA ALA A 220 -1.82 6.98 -25.32
C ALA A 220 -1.60 5.46 -25.25
N THR A 221 -2.24 4.69 -26.13
CA THR A 221 -2.05 3.23 -26.20
C THR A 221 -0.74 2.84 -26.89
N ALA A 222 -0.31 1.58 -26.76
CA ALA A 222 0.84 1.04 -27.48
C ALA A 222 0.72 1.26 -29.01
N GLU A 223 -0.48 1.09 -29.58
CA GLU A 223 -0.77 1.37 -30.98
C GLU A 223 -0.71 2.88 -31.30
N ALA A 224 -1.12 3.75 -30.37
CA ALA A 224 -0.99 5.19 -30.54
C ALA A 224 0.49 5.61 -30.55
N TYR A 225 1.31 5.05 -29.66
CA TYR A 225 2.76 5.23 -29.70
C TYR A 225 3.39 4.65 -30.96
N HIS A 226 2.95 3.50 -31.46
CA HIS A 226 3.40 2.97 -32.74
C HIS A 226 3.14 3.97 -33.89
N ARG A 227 1.89 4.41 -34.05
CA ARG A 227 1.52 5.40 -35.08
C ARG A 227 2.31 6.69 -34.96
N GLY A 228 2.52 7.17 -33.73
CA GLY A 228 3.21 8.43 -33.47
C GLY A 228 4.74 8.36 -33.54
N LEU A 229 5.34 7.18 -33.40
CA LEU A 229 6.80 7.05 -33.26
C LEU A 229 7.49 6.40 -34.46
N VAL A 230 6.82 5.48 -35.15
CA VAL A 230 7.49 4.64 -36.15
C VAL A 230 8.12 5.45 -37.29
N ASN A 231 7.44 6.52 -37.72
CA ASN A 231 7.91 7.44 -38.76
C ASN A 231 8.25 8.82 -38.19
N ALA A 232 8.41 8.95 -36.86
CA ALA A 232 8.70 10.22 -36.24
C ALA A 232 10.12 10.69 -36.63
N PRO A 233 10.34 12.00 -36.86
CA PRO A 233 11.66 12.52 -37.17
C PRO A 233 12.60 12.42 -35.97
N LEU A 234 13.92 12.52 -36.21
CA LEU A 234 14.94 12.54 -35.16
C LEU A 234 14.60 13.53 -34.04
N SER A 235 14.16 14.74 -34.37
CA SER A 235 13.78 15.77 -33.39
C SER A 235 12.69 15.32 -32.41
N ARG A 236 11.76 14.47 -32.85
CA ARG A 236 10.82 13.81 -31.93
C ARG A 236 11.60 12.84 -31.07
N LEU A 237 12.33 11.90 -31.67
CA LEU A 237 13.00 10.81 -30.96
C LEU A 237 13.97 11.32 -29.88
N GLU A 238 14.64 12.45 -30.10
CA GLU A 238 15.52 13.14 -29.14
C GLU A 238 14.81 13.57 -27.85
N ALA A 239 13.51 13.85 -27.90
CA ALA A 239 12.71 14.11 -26.70
C ALA A 239 12.51 12.85 -25.82
N GLY A 240 12.85 11.66 -26.35
CA GLY A 240 12.95 10.42 -25.60
C GLY A 240 12.20 9.25 -26.24
N VAL A 241 12.88 8.13 -26.43
CA VAL A 241 12.29 6.91 -26.98
C VAL A 241 12.71 5.72 -26.13
N ALA A 242 11.73 4.96 -25.66
CA ALA A 242 11.94 3.71 -24.93
C ALA A 242 11.96 2.52 -25.89
N HIS A 243 12.30 1.34 -25.38
CA HIS A 243 12.36 0.16 -26.24
C HIS A 243 10.98 -0.45 -26.47
N SER A 244 10.10 -0.45 -25.46
CA SER A 244 8.74 -0.97 -25.56
C SER A 244 7.70 -0.05 -24.91
N TYR A 245 6.49 -0.02 -25.48
CA TYR A 245 5.30 0.67 -24.99
C TYR A 245 4.16 -0.35 -24.84
N ILE A 246 3.50 -0.40 -23.67
CA ILE A 246 2.59 -1.49 -23.32
C ILE A 246 1.26 -0.97 -22.76
N SER A 247 0.15 -1.33 -23.42
CA SER A 247 -1.22 -1.12 -22.95
C SER A 247 -2.12 -2.31 -23.28
N GLY A 248 -3.06 -2.64 -22.41
CA GLY A 248 -3.96 -3.77 -22.60
C GLY A 248 -3.17 -5.08 -22.71
N ASN A 249 -3.23 -5.72 -23.88
CA ASN A 249 -2.43 -6.91 -24.19
C ASN A 249 -1.40 -6.66 -25.31
N THR A 250 -1.23 -5.41 -25.75
CA THR A 250 -0.35 -5.05 -26.86
C THR A 250 0.99 -4.55 -26.35
N VAL A 251 2.07 -5.05 -26.95
CA VAL A 251 3.44 -4.59 -26.77
C VAL A 251 3.93 -4.03 -28.10
N TYR A 252 4.13 -2.71 -28.16
CA TYR A 252 4.85 -2.09 -29.26
C TYR A 252 6.34 -2.02 -28.90
N GLN A 253 7.17 -2.78 -29.62
CA GLN A 253 8.63 -2.73 -29.52
C GLN A 253 9.18 -1.75 -30.55
N ALA A 254 9.41 -0.51 -30.11
CA ALA A 254 9.92 0.60 -30.92
C ALA A 254 11.42 0.47 -31.24
N LEU A 255 12.16 -0.25 -30.40
CA LEU A 255 13.59 -0.53 -30.60
C LEU A 255 13.87 -2.00 -30.25
N PRO A 256 14.66 -2.72 -31.06
CA PRO A 256 15.06 -4.08 -30.75
C PRO A 256 15.96 -4.12 -29.52
N GLU A 257 16.00 -5.29 -28.87
CA GLU A 257 16.76 -5.51 -27.64
C GLU A 257 18.26 -5.24 -27.78
N SER A 258 18.82 -5.21 -28.99
CA SER A 258 20.24 -4.92 -29.25
C SER A 258 20.59 -3.43 -29.28
N ARG A 259 19.60 -2.52 -29.36
CA ARG A 259 19.80 -1.07 -29.43
C ARG A 259 19.91 -0.45 -28.04
N ILE A 260 20.58 0.69 -27.95
CA ILE A 260 20.38 1.62 -26.82
C ILE A 260 19.08 2.41 -27.01
N ALA A 261 18.59 3.07 -25.96
CA ALA A 261 17.41 3.93 -26.03
C ALA A 261 17.63 5.24 -25.27
N TRP A 262 16.89 6.29 -25.60
CA TRP A 262 16.95 7.58 -24.90
C TRP A 262 15.76 7.69 -23.95
N HIS A 263 15.85 7.06 -22.78
CA HIS A 263 14.68 6.86 -21.92
C HIS A 263 14.92 7.15 -20.44
N THR A 264 16.17 7.41 -20.03
CA THR A 264 16.52 7.72 -18.63
C THR A 264 17.16 9.08 -18.42
N ALA A 265 17.36 9.87 -19.48
CA ALA A 265 18.16 11.11 -19.46
C ALA A 265 19.56 10.91 -18.81
N ASN A 266 20.12 9.69 -18.93
CA ASN A 266 21.37 9.29 -18.32
C ASN A 266 22.06 8.27 -19.23
N GLN A 267 23.32 8.48 -19.56
CA GLN A 267 24.04 7.64 -20.52
C GLN A 267 24.12 6.17 -20.08
N ASN A 268 24.33 5.93 -18.78
CA ASN A 268 24.43 4.58 -18.23
C ASN A 268 23.08 3.85 -18.30
N GLY A 269 21.98 4.52 -17.90
CA GLY A 269 20.63 3.93 -17.99
C GLY A 269 20.22 3.68 -19.44
N ASN A 270 20.41 4.66 -20.32
CA ASN A 270 20.13 4.61 -21.75
C ASN A 270 20.85 3.47 -22.47
N LYS A 271 22.12 3.24 -22.11
CA LYS A 271 22.95 2.19 -22.69
C LYS A 271 22.62 0.83 -22.10
N ASN A 272 22.54 0.69 -20.77
CA ASN A 272 22.56 -0.63 -20.12
C ASN A 272 21.19 -1.24 -19.84
N SER A 273 20.14 -0.41 -19.74
CA SER A 273 18.80 -0.87 -19.38
C SER A 273 17.87 -0.98 -20.58
N TYR A 274 16.94 -1.92 -20.52
CA TYR A 274 15.81 -1.97 -21.45
C TYR A 274 14.63 -1.17 -20.86
N GLY A 275 14.25 -0.11 -21.55
CA GLY A 275 13.14 0.76 -21.16
C GLY A 275 11.78 0.24 -21.59
N ILE A 276 10.86 0.05 -20.64
CA ILE A 276 9.45 -0.29 -20.88
C ILE A 276 8.56 0.83 -20.35
N GLU A 277 7.75 1.43 -21.21
CA GLU A 277 6.71 2.39 -20.87
C GLU A 277 5.39 1.67 -20.57
N ILE A 278 4.90 1.82 -19.35
CA ILE A 278 3.54 1.40 -18.98
C ILE A 278 2.61 2.55 -19.38
N CYS A 279 1.82 2.30 -20.43
CA CYS A 279 1.04 3.32 -21.09
C CYS A 279 -0.22 3.73 -20.34
N GLN A 280 -0.77 4.90 -20.71
CA GLN A 280 -2.00 5.49 -20.18
C GLN A 280 -1.91 5.79 -18.67
N SER A 281 -0.72 6.18 -18.18
CA SER A 281 -0.51 6.42 -16.75
C SER A 281 -1.26 7.66 -16.23
N ILE A 282 -1.67 8.56 -17.13
CA ILE A 282 -2.57 9.68 -16.87
C ILE A 282 -3.94 9.39 -17.49
N GLY A 283 -5.02 9.64 -16.73
CA GLY A 283 -6.39 9.54 -17.23
C GLY A 283 -7.00 8.13 -17.31
N ALA A 284 -6.21 7.05 -17.38
CA ALA A 284 -6.78 5.70 -17.22
C ALA A 284 -7.28 5.47 -15.79
N SER A 285 -8.35 4.68 -15.66
CA SER A 285 -8.79 4.16 -14.36
C SER A 285 -7.70 3.28 -13.72
N ASP A 286 -7.69 3.18 -12.38
CA ASP A 286 -6.73 2.31 -11.68
C ASP A 286 -6.82 0.87 -12.18
N LYS A 287 -8.04 0.35 -12.41
CA LYS A 287 -8.25 -0.99 -12.95
C LYS A 287 -7.57 -1.18 -14.32
N MET A 288 -7.69 -0.21 -15.22
CA MET A 288 -7.04 -0.26 -16.53
C MET A 288 -5.52 -0.18 -16.40
N PHE A 289 -5.02 0.80 -15.64
CA PHE A 289 -3.58 0.99 -15.49
C PHE A 289 -2.92 -0.23 -14.82
N LEU A 290 -3.53 -0.81 -13.79
CA LEU A 290 -3.06 -2.06 -13.17
C LEU A 290 -3.03 -3.22 -14.16
N ALA A 291 -3.96 -3.27 -15.12
CA ALA A 291 -3.93 -4.28 -16.17
C ALA A 291 -2.76 -4.07 -17.15
N ASN A 292 -2.44 -2.80 -17.48
CA ASN A 292 -1.28 -2.44 -18.30
C ASN A 292 0.03 -2.81 -17.57
N GLU A 293 0.13 -2.52 -16.27
CA GLU A 293 1.26 -2.93 -15.44
C GLU A 293 1.46 -4.45 -15.44
N GLN A 294 0.39 -5.22 -15.32
CA GLN A 294 0.49 -6.67 -15.36
C GLN A 294 1.00 -7.21 -16.70
N ALA A 295 0.58 -6.62 -17.82
CA ALA A 295 1.13 -6.95 -19.13
C ALA A 295 2.62 -6.58 -19.23
N ALA A 296 3.02 -5.42 -18.68
CA ALA A 296 4.42 -5.02 -18.61
C ALA A 296 5.27 -5.93 -17.73
N PHE A 297 4.77 -6.39 -16.58
CA PHE A 297 5.48 -7.36 -15.73
C PHE A 297 5.61 -8.72 -16.39
N GLN A 298 4.58 -9.16 -17.13
CA GLN A 298 4.63 -10.39 -17.90
C GLN A 298 5.72 -10.30 -19.00
N GLU A 299 5.79 -9.18 -19.72
CA GLU A 299 6.83 -8.97 -20.74
C GLU A 299 8.22 -8.83 -20.12
N ALA A 300 8.35 -8.10 -19.02
CA ALA A 300 9.60 -7.98 -18.28
C ALA A 300 10.12 -9.35 -17.79
N ALA A 301 9.23 -10.22 -17.31
CA ALA A 301 9.59 -11.59 -16.93
C ALA A 301 10.10 -12.41 -18.11
N ARG A 302 9.43 -12.32 -19.27
CA ARG A 302 9.84 -12.99 -20.51
C ARG A 302 11.23 -12.53 -20.96
N LEU A 303 11.47 -11.22 -20.95
CA LEU A 303 12.74 -10.62 -21.36
C LEU A 303 13.89 -10.96 -20.40
N LEU A 304 13.68 -10.84 -19.09
CA LEU A 304 14.70 -11.22 -18.10
C LEU A 304 15.07 -12.70 -18.22
N ASN A 305 14.09 -13.59 -18.40
CA ASN A 305 14.36 -15.02 -18.65
C ASN A 305 15.18 -15.22 -19.93
N LYS A 306 14.81 -14.55 -21.03
CA LYS A 306 15.56 -14.60 -22.30
C LYS A 306 17.01 -14.14 -22.15
N TRP A 307 17.27 -13.19 -21.26
CA TRP A 307 18.62 -12.68 -21.01
C TRP A 307 19.40 -13.45 -19.94
N GLY A 308 18.80 -14.45 -19.29
CA GLY A 308 19.42 -15.20 -18.20
C GLY A 308 19.50 -14.41 -16.88
N LEU A 309 18.64 -13.40 -16.71
CA LEU A 309 18.60 -12.54 -15.53
C LEU A 309 17.46 -12.92 -14.59
N LYS A 310 17.74 -12.85 -13.29
CA LYS A 310 16.71 -12.96 -12.24
C LYS A 310 16.18 -11.57 -11.91
N ALA A 311 14.87 -11.43 -11.67
CA ALA A 311 14.33 -10.18 -11.17
C ALA A 311 14.83 -9.90 -9.74
N ASN A 312 15.52 -8.77 -9.54
CA ASN A 312 16.03 -8.26 -8.27
C ASN A 312 16.27 -6.75 -8.36
N ARG A 313 16.71 -6.10 -7.27
CA ARG A 313 16.85 -4.64 -7.20
C ARG A 313 17.91 -4.06 -8.15
N ASN A 314 18.81 -4.88 -8.71
CA ASN A 314 19.80 -4.46 -9.71
C ASN A 314 19.32 -4.67 -11.14
N THR A 315 18.38 -5.59 -11.37
CA THR A 315 17.85 -5.90 -12.71
C THR A 315 16.48 -5.30 -13.00
N VAL A 316 15.78 -4.80 -11.98
CA VAL A 316 14.51 -4.06 -12.10
C VAL A 316 14.72 -2.67 -11.51
N ARG A 317 14.63 -1.63 -12.34
CA ARG A 317 15.04 -0.25 -12.03
C ARG A 317 13.90 0.76 -12.27
N LEU A 318 14.01 1.91 -11.62
CA LEU A 318 13.13 3.08 -11.81
C LEU A 318 13.89 4.20 -12.55
N HIS A 319 13.19 5.04 -13.32
CA HIS A 319 13.81 6.20 -14.00
C HIS A 319 14.51 7.14 -13.01
N MET A 320 13.84 7.47 -11.92
CA MET A 320 14.36 8.31 -10.83
C MET A 320 15.58 7.76 -10.05
N GLU A 321 16.15 6.62 -10.47
CA GLU A 321 17.47 6.14 -10.04
C GLU A 321 18.61 6.67 -10.94
N PHE A 322 18.29 7.24 -12.09
CA PHE A 322 19.26 7.68 -13.11
C PHE A 322 19.28 9.19 -13.31
N SER A 323 18.15 9.87 -13.14
CA SER A 323 18.00 11.32 -13.28
C SER A 323 16.94 11.86 -12.31
N GLN A 324 16.90 13.17 -12.11
CA GLN A 324 15.86 13.83 -11.31
C GLN A 324 14.55 13.87 -12.11
N THR A 325 13.56 13.10 -11.68
CA THR A 325 12.24 12.99 -12.33
C THR A 325 11.23 12.38 -11.35
N SER A 326 9.94 12.57 -11.63
CA SER A 326 8.83 11.92 -10.91
C SER A 326 8.46 10.54 -11.47
N CYS A 327 9.15 10.04 -12.51
CA CYS A 327 8.85 8.76 -13.14
C CYS A 327 9.41 7.55 -12.35
N PRO A 328 8.63 6.45 -12.12
CA PRO A 328 7.25 6.21 -12.60
C PRO A 328 6.16 6.67 -11.61
N HIS A 329 5.46 7.76 -11.95
CA HIS A 329 4.58 8.48 -11.03
C HIS A 329 3.34 7.68 -10.58
N ARG A 330 2.59 7.10 -11.51
CA ARG A 330 1.32 6.41 -11.25
C ARG A 330 1.54 5.11 -10.49
N SER A 331 2.53 4.32 -10.91
CA SER A 331 2.96 3.12 -10.20
C SER A 331 3.44 3.45 -8.78
N MET A 332 4.22 4.53 -8.60
CA MET A 332 4.66 4.94 -7.28
C MET A 332 3.48 5.32 -6.38
N LYS A 333 2.55 6.13 -6.88
CA LYS A 333 1.35 6.51 -6.14
C LYS A 333 0.52 5.29 -5.74
N LEU A 334 0.23 4.41 -6.70
CA LEU A 334 -0.60 3.24 -6.47
C LEU A 334 0.05 2.22 -5.53
N HIS A 335 1.36 1.99 -5.61
CA HIS A 335 2.00 0.87 -4.89
C HIS A 335 2.82 1.29 -3.68
N THR A 336 2.97 2.59 -3.46
CA THR A 336 3.64 3.10 -2.27
C THR A 336 2.80 4.07 -1.44
N GLY A 337 1.81 4.73 -2.05
CA GLY A 337 1.07 5.86 -1.49
C GLY A 337 1.73 7.22 -1.70
N PHE A 338 2.98 7.25 -2.18
CA PHE A 338 3.71 8.49 -2.44
C PHE A 338 3.46 8.98 -3.87
N ASP A 339 3.02 10.21 -4.02
CA ASP A 339 2.84 10.88 -5.31
C ASP A 339 4.05 11.78 -5.61
N PRO A 340 5.03 11.33 -6.43
CA PRO A 340 6.23 12.11 -6.71
C PRO A 340 5.98 13.34 -7.58
N VAL A 341 4.78 13.54 -8.12
CA VAL A 341 4.43 14.76 -8.87
C VAL A 341 4.13 15.89 -7.89
N THR A 342 3.40 15.60 -6.81
CA THR A 342 2.98 16.61 -5.82
C THR A 342 3.87 16.65 -4.58
N GLN A 343 4.54 15.55 -4.24
CA GLN A 343 5.35 15.41 -3.02
C GLN A 343 6.86 15.44 -3.28
N GLY A 344 7.29 15.64 -4.54
CA GLY A 344 8.70 15.79 -4.90
C GLY A 344 9.48 14.46 -4.86
N VAL A 345 10.72 14.51 -4.37
CA VAL A 345 11.66 13.38 -4.47
C VAL A 345 11.33 12.31 -3.41
N PRO A 346 10.98 11.07 -3.80
CA PRO A 346 10.70 10.00 -2.85
C PRO A 346 11.98 9.56 -2.13
N SER A 347 11.83 9.18 -0.86
CA SER A 347 12.90 8.57 -0.09
C SER A 347 13.35 7.24 -0.70
N GLN A 348 14.57 6.82 -0.38
CA GLN A 348 15.09 5.54 -0.87
C GLN A 348 14.21 4.36 -0.44
N ALA A 349 13.57 4.42 0.73
CA ALA A 349 12.64 3.40 1.20
C ALA A 349 11.40 3.29 0.30
N ILE A 350 10.84 4.41 -0.15
CA ILE A 350 9.70 4.45 -1.08
C ILE A 350 10.11 3.89 -2.45
N LYS A 351 11.28 4.29 -2.97
CA LYS A 351 11.84 3.71 -4.20
C LYS A 351 11.98 2.19 -4.09
N LEU A 352 12.53 1.70 -2.98
CA LEU A 352 12.69 0.26 -2.74
C LEU A 352 11.35 -0.47 -2.60
N LYS A 353 10.36 0.11 -1.92
CA LYS A 353 9.00 -0.46 -1.80
C LYS A 353 8.37 -0.70 -3.17
N LEU A 354 8.48 0.28 -4.08
CA LEU A 354 7.99 0.15 -5.45
C LEU A 354 8.75 -0.94 -6.22
N LYS A 355 10.09 -0.93 -6.15
CA LYS A 355 10.92 -1.94 -6.82
C LYS A 355 10.59 -3.35 -6.35
N ASP A 356 10.40 -3.55 -5.05
CA ASP A 356 10.08 -4.86 -4.48
C ASP A 356 8.70 -5.35 -4.92
N TYR A 357 7.73 -4.44 -5.06
CA TYR A 357 6.44 -4.75 -5.69
C TYR A 357 6.64 -5.23 -7.14
N PHE A 358 7.35 -4.48 -7.98
CA PHE A 358 7.63 -4.88 -9.37
C PHE A 358 8.34 -6.24 -9.43
N ILE A 359 9.39 -6.43 -8.64
CA ILE A 359 10.15 -7.68 -8.55
C ILE A 359 9.22 -8.85 -8.17
N LYS A 360 8.34 -8.67 -7.18
CA LYS A 360 7.39 -9.70 -6.76
C LYS A 360 6.44 -10.09 -7.91
N GLN A 361 5.90 -9.12 -8.63
CA GLN A 361 4.99 -9.38 -9.75
C GLN A 361 5.72 -10.09 -10.90
N ILE A 362 6.90 -9.62 -11.28
CA ILE A 362 7.73 -10.20 -12.33
C ILE A 362 8.15 -11.64 -11.97
N ARG A 363 8.59 -11.88 -10.73
CA ARG A 363 8.97 -13.23 -10.26
C ARG A 363 7.80 -14.21 -10.31
N ALA A 364 6.58 -13.76 -10.07
CA ALA A 364 5.40 -14.62 -10.21
C ALA A 364 5.24 -15.10 -11.66
N TYR A 365 5.37 -14.21 -12.64
CA TYR A 365 5.36 -14.59 -14.06
C TYR A 365 6.56 -15.46 -14.44
N GLN A 366 7.77 -15.20 -13.92
CA GLN A 366 8.94 -16.08 -14.12
C GLN A 366 8.68 -17.50 -13.60
N ALA A 367 7.85 -17.65 -12.56
CA ALA A 367 7.43 -18.93 -12.00
C ALA A 367 6.16 -19.52 -12.67
N GLY A 368 5.70 -18.96 -13.81
CA GLY A 368 4.50 -19.43 -14.51
C GLY A 368 3.18 -19.14 -13.78
N LYS A 369 3.17 -18.20 -12.84
CA LYS A 369 1.98 -17.78 -12.08
C LYS A 369 1.47 -16.45 -12.60
N VAL A 370 0.15 -16.23 -12.52
CA VAL A 370 -0.46 -14.92 -12.74
C VAL A 370 -0.69 -14.25 -11.37
N PRO A 371 0.09 -13.23 -11.00
CA PRO A 371 -0.10 -12.55 -9.74
C PRO A 371 -1.36 -11.68 -9.78
N THR A 372 -1.94 -11.43 -8.62
CA THR A 372 -3.00 -10.42 -8.47
C THR A 372 -2.33 -9.07 -8.31
N ALA A 373 -2.74 -8.08 -9.11
CA ALA A 373 -2.34 -6.70 -8.93
C ALA A 373 -2.81 -6.22 -7.55
N THR A 374 -1.89 -5.69 -6.76
CA THR A 374 -2.18 -5.14 -5.44
C THR A 374 -1.75 -3.68 -5.45
N VAL A 375 -2.72 -2.77 -5.46
CA VAL A 375 -2.49 -1.37 -5.08
C VAL A 375 -2.11 -1.37 -3.59
N SER A 376 -1.14 -0.56 -3.20
CA SER A 376 -0.84 -0.36 -1.78
C SER A 376 -2.01 0.36 -1.11
N ASN A 377 -2.92 -0.42 -0.57
CA ASN A 377 -3.65 0.00 0.62
C ASN A 377 -2.69 -0.27 1.79
N LYS A 378 -2.02 0.79 2.24
CA LYS A 378 -1.08 0.86 3.37
C LYS A 378 0.40 0.52 3.16
N THR A 379 1.24 1.23 3.92
CA THR A 379 2.44 0.71 4.59
C THR A 379 2.18 -0.68 5.19
N SER A 380 2.66 -1.70 4.49
CA SER A 380 3.20 -2.90 5.11
C SER A 380 4.49 -3.23 4.37
N SER A 381 5.62 -2.92 5.02
CA SER A 381 6.93 -3.44 4.64
C SER A 381 6.90 -4.95 4.86
N ALA A 382 6.51 -5.70 3.84
CA ALA A 382 6.90 -7.10 3.77
C ALA A 382 8.39 -7.14 3.45
N SER A 383 9.24 -7.05 4.48
CA SER A 383 10.62 -7.51 4.35
C SER A 383 10.58 -9.02 4.18
N ASN A 384 10.58 -9.46 2.93
CA ASN A 384 11.02 -10.80 2.57
C ASN A 384 12.48 -10.73 2.13
N THR A 385 13.37 -10.42 3.07
CA THR A 385 14.72 -11.00 3.03
C THR A 385 14.58 -12.48 3.41
N LYS A 386 14.39 -13.34 2.41
CA LYS A 386 15.00 -14.68 2.51
C LYS A 386 16.47 -14.50 2.16
N SER A 387 17.23 -14.11 3.17
CA SER A 387 18.70 -14.15 3.22
C SER A 387 19.03 -14.86 4.53
N THR A 388 19.26 -16.16 4.42
CA THR A 388 20.01 -17.04 5.34
C THR A 388 20.21 -16.59 6.80
N VAL A 389 19.43 -17.20 7.71
CA VAL A 389 19.66 -17.51 9.15
C VAL A 389 20.05 -16.35 10.10
N ALA A 390 19.09 -15.83 10.88
CA ALA A 390 19.32 -15.10 12.14
C ALA A 390 18.03 -15.08 13.00
N GLY A 391 18.15 -15.25 14.33
CA GLY A 391 17.06 -15.67 15.24
C GLY A 391 15.97 -14.62 15.56
N ALA A 392 14.88 -15.06 16.21
CA ALA A 392 13.83 -14.17 16.69
C ALA A 392 14.37 -13.14 17.70
N TRP A 393 13.95 -11.87 17.57
CA TRP A 393 14.27 -10.80 18.52
C TRP A 393 13.81 -11.16 19.94
N LYS A 394 14.71 -11.02 20.91
CA LYS A 394 14.46 -11.18 22.35
C LYS A 394 14.63 -9.83 23.04
N ARG A 395 14.04 -9.65 24.23
CA ARG A 395 14.21 -8.44 25.06
C ARG A 395 14.80 -8.83 26.41
N ASN A 396 15.82 -8.12 26.89
CA ASN A 396 16.40 -8.34 28.23
C ASN A 396 15.77 -7.39 29.28
N SER A 397 16.18 -7.55 30.55
CA SER A 397 15.72 -6.72 31.68
C SER A 397 16.10 -5.24 31.57
N TYR A 398 17.12 -4.90 30.78
CA TYR A 398 17.54 -3.53 30.49
C TYR A 398 16.75 -2.90 29.33
N GLY A 399 15.72 -3.58 28.82
CA GLY A 399 14.89 -3.13 27.72
C GLY A 399 15.53 -3.22 26.34
N THR A 400 16.76 -3.73 26.24
CA THR A 400 17.49 -3.94 24.98
C THR A 400 16.84 -5.06 24.18
N TRP A 401 16.56 -4.80 22.91
CA TRP A 401 16.20 -5.85 21.97
C TRP A 401 17.47 -6.45 21.36
N TYR A 402 17.57 -7.77 21.28
CA TYR A 402 18.73 -8.44 20.70
C TYR A 402 18.35 -9.67 19.88
N MET A 403 19.14 -9.97 18.86
CA MET A 403 19.04 -11.21 18.09
C MET A 403 20.44 -11.70 17.70
N SER A 404 20.58 -13.02 17.51
CA SER A 404 21.84 -13.58 17.01
C SER A 404 21.91 -13.41 15.50
N GLU A 405 23.02 -12.85 15.04
CA GLU A 405 23.36 -12.63 13.64
C GLU A 405 24.88 -12.72 13.50
N LYS A 406 25.37 -13.53 12.56
CA LYS A 406 26.80 -13.67 12.30
C LYS A 406 27.13 -13.06 10.95
N ALA A 407 27.89 -11.98 10.94
CA ALA A 407 28.39 -11.34 9.73
C ALA A 407 29.64 -10.50 10.05
N ARG A 408 30.25 -9.91 9.02
CA ARG A 408 31.40 -9.01 9.17
C ARG A 408 30.96 -7.57 8.95
N PHE A 409 31.26 -6.69 9.89
CA PHE A 409 31.14 -5.24 9.71
C PHE A 409 32.48 -4.65 9.29
N THR A 410 32.47 -3.71 8.34
CA THR A 410 33.61 -2.89 7.96
C THR A 410 33.21 -1.42 8.08
N ASN A 411 33.97 -0.65 8.84
CA ASN A 411 33.69 0.76 9.08
C ASN A 411 33.91 1.60 7.83
N GLY A 412 33.07 2.62 7.66
CA GLY A 412 33.21 3.61 6.60
C GLY A 412 34.33 4.60 6.87
N ASN A 413 34.04 5.88 6.68
CA ASN A 413 35.07 6.91 6.54
C ASN A 413 35.33 7.71 7.83
N ALA A 414 34.61 7.44 8.92
CA ALA A 414 34.74 8.16 10.19
C ALA A 414 34.99 7.18 11.35
N PRO A 415 35.83 7.53 12.35
CA PRO A 415 35.96 6.74 13.55
C PRO A 415 34.63 6.61 14.29
N ILE A 416 34.35 5.42 14.84
CA ILE A 416 33.15 5.17 15.64
C ILE A 416 33.55 4.79 17.07
N MET A 417 32.98 5.48 18.05
CA MET A 417 33.26 5.23 19.45
C MET A 417 32.70 3.88 19.93
N VAL A 418 33.58 2.95 20.30
CA VAL A 418 33.25 1.63 20.86
C VAL A 418 32.97 1.74 22.35
N ARG A 419 32.03 0.93 22.84
CA ARG A 419 31.66 0.82 24.25
C ARG A 419 32.04 -0.55 24.81
N THR A 420 32.36 -0.58 26.11
CA THR A 420 32.39 -1.81 26.91
C THR A 420 31.11 -1.95 27.74
N THR A 421 30.89 -3.10 28.38
CA THR A 421 29.76 -3.38 29.29
C THR A 421 28.38 -3.55 28.64
N GLY A 422 27.97 -2.69 27.70
CA GLY A 422 26.66 -2.81 27.07
C GLY A 422 26.37 -1.81 25.92
N PRO A 423 25.21 -1.97 25.25
CA PRO A 423 24.83 -1.18 24.07
C PRO A 423 24.19 0.16 24.45
N PHE A 424 24.84 0.96 25.29
CA PHE A 424 24.40 2.33 25.62
C PHE A 424 25.52 3.32 25.37
N ARG A 425 25.20 4.51 24.85
CA ARG A 425 26.21 5.58 24.71
C ARG A 425 26.71 6.09 26.06
N SER A 426 25.99 5.82 27.16
CA SER A 426 26.43 6.09 28.52
C SER A 426 27.43 5.06 29.08
N CYS A 427 27.60 3.91 28.44
CA CYS A 427 28.58 2.91 28.86
C CYS A 427 30.02 3.42 28.67
N PRO A 428 31.01 2.85 29.39
CA PRO A 428 32.39 3.31 29.31
C PRO A 428 32.95 3.26 27.89
N TYR A 429 33.75 4.29 27.57
CA TYR A 429 34.54 4.35 26.35
C TYR A 429 35.55 3.20 26.31
N ALA A 430 35.67 2.53 25.16
CA ALA A 430 36.68 1.51 24.94
C ALA A 430 37.83 2.07 24.10
N TYR A 431 37.54 2.36 22.83
CA TYR A 431 38.46 2.91 21.84
C TYR A 431 37.67 3.42 20.62
N ASP A 432 38.32 4.14 19.72
CA ASP A 432 37.74 4.54 18.44
C ASP A 432 37.98 3.48 17.36
N PHE A 433 36.90 2.91 16.83
CA PHE A 433 36.93 1.97 15.72
C PHE A 433 37.26 2.73 14.43
N GLN A 434 38.46 2.54 13.91
CA GLN A 434 39.01 3.39 12.84
C GLN A 434 38.33 3.16 11.48
N PRO A 435 38.35 4.15 10.58
CA PRO A 435 37.91 4.00 9.19
C PRO A 435 38.55 2.78 8.51
N GLY A 436 37.77 2.00 7.77
CA GLY A 436 38.25 0.76 7.12
C GLY A 436 38.54 -0.41 8.05
N GLY A 437 38.50 -0.21 9.38
CA GLY A 437 38.57 -1.30 10.36
C GLY A 437 37.40 -2.27 10.21
N TRP A 438 37.59 -3.53 10.57
CA TRP A 438 36.54 -4.56 10.45
C TRP A 438 36.48 -5.47 11.68
N CYS A 439 35.30 -6.02 11.95
CA CYS A 439 35.10 -7.03 12.99
C CYS A 439 34.02 -8.04 12.59
N ASP A 440 34.21 -9.29 12.98
CA ASP A 440 33.16 -10.31 12.93
C ASP A 440 32.31 -10.21 14.19
N TYR A 441 30.99 -10.10 14.03
CA TYR A 441 30.05 -9.97 15.14
C TYR A 441 29.09 -11.16 15.21
N THR A 442 28.48 -11.36 16.38
CA THR A 442 27.61 -12.53 16.65
C THR A 442 26.18 -12.18 17.06
N SER A 443 25.94 -10.90 17.36
CA SER A 443 24.64 -10.39 17.78
C SER A 443 24.41 -8.97 17.26
N VAL A 444 23.14 -8.65 16.98
CA VAL A 444 22.65 -7.29 16.72
C VAL A 444 21.72 -6.88 17.85
N LEU A 445 21.86 -5.65 18.33
CA LEU A 445 21.10 -5.10 19.46
C LEU A 445 20.46 -3.75 19.11
N LEU A 446 19.29 -3.46 19.66
CA LEU A 446 18.63 -2.15 19.58
C LEU A 446 18.55 -1.56 20.98
N GLN A 447 19.21 -0.42 21.17
CA GLN A 447 19.20 0.30 22.43
C GLN A 447 19.64 1.75 22.23
N ASP A 448 19.13 2.65 23.07
CA ASP A 448 19.60 4.05 23.15
C ASP A 448 19.64 4.76 21.78
N GLY A 449 18.59 4.55 20.98
CA GLY A 449 18.45 5.17 19.66
C GLY A 449 19.44 4.66 18.60
N HIS A 450 20.10 3.52 18.81
CA HIS A 450 21.08 2.95 17.88
C HIS A 450 20.88 1.44 17.66
N VAL A 451 21.35 0.99 16.50
CA VAL A 451 21.63 -0.42 16.23
C VAL A 451 23.08 -0.68 16.58
N TRP A 452 23.32 -1.65 17.44
CA TRP A 452 24.63 -2.07 17.92
C TRP A 452 24.97 -3.45 17.39
N ILE A 453 26.26 -3.71 17.19
CA ILE A 453 26.79 -5.05 17.03
C ILE A 453 27.66 -5.42 18.22
N GLU A 454 27.65 -6.69 18.55
CA GLU A 454 28.47 -7.29 19.61
C GLU A 454 29.55 -8.17 18.98
N TYR A 455 30.82 -7.87 19.28
CA TYR A 455 31.97 -8.63 18.79
C TYR A 455 32.98 -8.84 19.91
N LYS A 456 33.76 -9.92 19.81
CA LYS A 456 34.80 -10.28 20.78
C LYS A 456 36.17 -10.07 20.16
N TRP A 457 37.05 -9.36 20.85
CA TRP A 457 38.44 -9.16 20.42
C TRP A 457 39.38 -9.33 21.61
N LYS A 458 40.41 -10.16 21.45
CA LYS A 458 41.39 -10.52 22.50
C LYS A 458 40.77 -10.92 23.85
N GLY A 459 39.65 -11.64 23.81
CA GLY A 459 38.95 -12.09 25.02
C GLY A 459 37.91 -11.11 25.57
N THR A 460 37.93 -9.84 25.15
CA THR A 460 37.03 -8.79 25.62
C THR A 460 35.83 -8.62 24.69
N LEU A 461 34.65 -8.39 25.27
CA LEU A 461 33.41 -8.14 24.56
C LEU A 461 33.20 -6.64 24.34
N TYR A 462 32.85 -6.25 23.12
CA TYR A 462 32.68 -4.86 22.72
C TYR A 462 31.33 -4.62 22.03
N TYR A 463 30.82 -3.40 22.18
CA TYR A 463 29.57 -2.93 21.58
C TYR A 463 29.87 -1.74 20.67
N LEU A 464 29.54 -1.88 19.39
CA LEU A 464 29.76 -0.85 18.38
C LEU A 464 28.42 -0.37 17.80
N PRO A 465 28.07 0.92 17.90
CA PRO A 465 26.90 1.45 17.23
C PRO A 465 27.20 1.60 15.74
N ILE A 466 26.36 1.03 14.88
CA ILE A 466 26.63 0.99 13.43
C ILE A 466 25.63 1.82 12.61
N ARG A 467 24.56 2.29 13.25
CA ARG A 467 23.55 3.21 12.69
C ARG A 467 22.55 3.64 13.75
N THR A 468 21.73 4.64 13.43
CA THR A 468 20.62 5.06 14.29
C THR A 468 19.44 4.08 14.24
N TRP A 469 18.64 4.10 15.29
CA TRP A 469 17.37 3.37 15.47
C TRP A 469 16.33 4.32 16.08
N ASN A 470 15.10 4.27 15.59
CA ASN A 470 14.02 5.19 15.99
C ASN A 470 13.36 4.87 17.35
N GLY A 471 13.85 3.89 18.11
CA GLY A 471 13.27 3.49 19.39
C GLY A 471 12.03 2.58 19.30
N ALA A 472 11.50 2.32 18.09
CA ALA A 472 10.34 1.44 17.93
C ALA A 472 10.73 -0.03 18.13
N ALA A 473 9.89 -0.79 18.83
CA ALA A 473 10.12 -2.22 19.07
C ALA A 473 10.16 -3.03 17.77
N PRO A 474 11.00 -4.08 17.67
CA PRO A 474 10.90 -5.07 16.60
C PRO A 474 9.50 -5.70 16.51
N PRO A 475 9.06 -6.08 15.30
CA PRO A 475 9.76 -5.97 14.03
C PRO A 475 9.66 -4.58 13.38
N ASN A 476 8.98 -3.61 14.00
CA ASN A 476 8.64 -2.31 13.41
C ASN A 476 9.72 -1.24 13.58
N HIS A 477 10.91 -1.63 14.06
CA HIS A 477 12.05 -0.74 14.21
C HIS A 477 12.48 -0.15 12.87
N VAL A 478 12.71 1.17 12.85
CA VAL A 478 13.28 1.88 11.69
C VAL A 478 14.68 2.30 12.05
N VAL A 479 15.55 2.24 11.05
CA VAL A 479 17.00 2.29 11.20
C VAL A 479 17.58 3.24 10.16
N GLY A 480 18.58 4.02 10.57
CA GLY A 480 19.26 4.95 9.70
C GLY A 480 20.20 4.29 8.69
N PRO A 481 20.91 5.09 7.89
CA PRO A 481 22.01 4.62 7.06
C PRO A 481 23.07 3.90 7.90
N LEU A 482 23.63 2.83 7.35
CA LEU A 482 24.75 2.13 7.96
C LEU A 482 26.01 3.00 7.87
N TRP A 483 26.78 3.10 8.95
CA TRP A 483 28.04 3.86 9.02
C TRP A 483 29.25 3.09 8.43
N GLY A 484 28.97 2.10 7.58
CA GLY A 484 29.94 1.17 7.01
C GLY A 484 29.24 0.15 6.09
N THR A 485 29.79 -1.05 5.98
CA THR A 485 29.25 -2.17 5.19
C THR A 485 29.17 -3.44 6.02
N ILE A 486 28.20 -4.31 5.71
CA ILE A 486 28.08 -5.66 6.28
C ILE A 486 28.17 -6.68 5.14
N ASN A 487 29.01 -7.70 5.29
CA ASN A 487 29.21 -8.79 4.32
C ASN A 487 28.97 -10.16 4.94
#